data_AF-A0A9C7GEB5-F1
#
_entry.id   AF-A0A9C7GEB5-F1
#
_cell.length_a   1.000
_cell.length_b   1.000
_cell.length_c   1.000
_cell.angle_alpha   90.00
_cell.angle_beta   90.00
_cell.angle_gamma   90.00
#
_symmetry.space_group_name_H-M   'P 1'
#
loop_
_entity.id
_entity.type
_entity.pdbx_description
1 polymer ?
#
loop_
_entity_poly.entity_id
_entity_poly.type
_entity_poly.pdbx_seq_one_letter_code
_entity_poly.pdbx_strand_id
1 'polypeptide(L)'
;MFQAMDFPIIPIKNVINQDINEFIYSTINKKLLFNKEEELFLSKIESISLLFSLTSESFATYKPKFKDVIFLAIELISSIRDRSYNAHTITKILSKIISSPIFVVFYHENNILFSSILNDNHNEANNGEVFLSDWYNLYEITNKTLSKLSSLSYCNHSQDSLRDFYYDLIFSISRDYYVHPESNEYLTYGFLSNEFQNVLLEDERTTSFLSLKDFAEANGKYFRNLYNDDFVDNNEDIELLVADEDLLLLDFDEFNDFVVVGAEIDEYDDYEEFKEEFAELDHRLDDESSNEKLDDYLFDDPLKLLDWLEDSKD
;
A
#
# COMPACT_ATOMS: atom_id res chain seq x y z
N MET A 1 25.43 8.21 -2.19
CA MET A 1 24.45 8.67 -1.18
C MET A 1 24.54 7.84 0.09
N PHE A 2 24.11 6.58 0.12
CA PHE A 2 24.10 5.75 1.34
C PHE A 2 25.47 5.63 2.05
N GLN A 3 26.57 5.57 1.31
CA GLN A 3 27.92 5.57 1.92
C GLN A 3 28.23 6.87 2.68
N ALA A 4 27.69 8.01 2.22
CA ALA A 4 27.83 9.29 2.90
C ALA A 4 26.86 9.45 4.09
N MET A 5 25.89 8.53 4.22
CA MET A 5 24.96 8.42 5.34
C MET A 5 25.39 7.32 6.31
N ASP A 6 26.68 6.95 6.29
CA ASP A 6 27.31 5.98 7.18
C ASP A 6 26.72 4.55 7.17
N PHE A 7 26.01 4.17 6.11
CA PHE A 7 25.55 2.79 5.96
C PHE A 7 26.75 1.83 5.80
N PRO A 8 26.72 0.64 6.43
CA PRO A 8 27.77 -0.38 6.32
C PRO A 8 27.69 -1.11 4.97
N ILE A 9 27.95 -0.37 3.89
CA ILE A 9 27.86 -0.89 2.52
C ILE A 9 29.15 -1.62 2.19
N ILE A 10 29.01 -2.88 1.75
CA ILE A 10 30.09 -3.56 1.03
C ILE A 10 29.98 -3.09 -0.43
N PRO A 11 30.96 -2.34 -0.96
CA PRO A 11 30.86 -1.80 -2.31
C PRO A 11 30.78 -2.95 -3.33
N ILE A 12 29.63 -3.10 -3.97
CA ILE A 12 29.44 -4.03 -5.08
C ILE A 12 30.27 -3.48 -6.25
N LYS A 13 31.16 -4.31 -6.81
CA LYS A 13 32.13 -3.87 -7.83
C LYS A 13 31.49 -3.31 -9.09
N ASN A 14 30.27 -3.73 -9.43
CA ASN A 14 29.46 -3.18 -10.51
C ASN A 14 27.99 -3.21 -10.08
N VAL A 15 27.40 -2.05 -9.79
CA VAL A 15 25.94 -1.91 -9.79
C VAL A 15 25.51 -1.93 -11.25
N ILE A 16 24.70 -2.93 -11.63
CA ILE A 16 24.27 -3.13 -13.01
C ILE A 16 22.83 -2.63 -13.09
N ASN A 17 22.61 -1.59 -13.90
CA ASN A 17 21.27 -1.20 -14.31
C ASN A 17 20.72 -2.31 -15.22
N GLN A 18 19.62 -2.91 -14.82
CA GLN A 18 18.96 -3.99 -15.54
C GLN A 18 17.56 -3.57 -15.98
N ASP A 19 17.08 -4.20 -17.04
CA ASP A 19 15.65 -4.21 -17.34
C ASP A 19 14.89 -4.97 -16.24
N ILE A 20 13.64 -4.61 -16.00
CA ILE A 20 12.82 -5.23 -14.95
C ILE A 20 12.67 -6.74 -15.14
N ASN A 21 12.54 -7.21 -16.39
CA ASN A 21 12.43 -8.64 -16.67
C ASN A 21 13.73 -9.38 -16.37
N GLU A 22 14.87 -8.78 -16.77
CA GLU A 22 16.18 -9.35 -16.48
C GLU A 22 16.40 -9.44 -14.96
N PHE A 23 16.01 -8.40 -14.22
CA PHE A 23 16.11 -8.36 -12.77
C PHE A 23 15.27 -9.45 -12.09
N ILE A 24 14.00 -9.61 -12.49
CA ILE A 24 13.10 -10.61 -11.90
C ILE A 24 13.57 -12.03 -12.22
N TYR A 25 13.84 -12.34 -13.50
CA TYR A 25 14.10 -13.71 -13.93
C TYR A 25 15.57 -14.14 -13.76
N SER A 26 16.52 -13.21 -13.78
CA SER A 26 17.96 -13.53 -13.68
C SER A 26 18.53 -13.25 -12.29
N THR A 27 18.23 -12.08 -11.71
CA THR A 27 18.84 -11.65 -10.44
C THR A 27 18.11 -12.23 -9.24
N ILE A 28 16.77 -12.14 -9.21
CA ILE A 28 15.95 -12.72 -8.14
C ILE A 28 15.68 -14.21 -8.39
N ASN A 29 15.66 -14.62 -9.67
CA ASN A 29 15.41 -16.00 -10.10
C ASN A 29 14.08 -16.56 -9.56
N LYS A 30 13.03 -15.74 -9.62
CA LYS A 30 11.66 -16.15 -9.29
C LYS A 30 10.79 -16.23 -10.54
N LYS A 31 9.99 -17.28 -10.62
CA LYS A 31 8.96 -17.44 -11.65
C LYS A 31 7.62 -16.99 -11.05
N LEU A 32 7.26 -15.74 -11.32
CA LEU A 32 6.00 -15.16 -10.88
C LEU A 32 5.13 -14.83 -12.08
N LEU A 33 3.83 -14.95 -11.89
CA LEU A 33 2.82 -14.47 -12.82
C LEU A 33 2.37 -13.08 -12.40
N PHE A 34 2.13 -12.24 -13.40
CA PHE A 34 1.62 -10.88 -13.24
C PHE A 34 0.30 -10.76 -13.98
N ASN A 35 -0.65 -10.03 -13.41
CA ASN A 35 -1.82 -9.58 -14.16
C ASN A 35 -1.46 -8.41 -15.08
N LYS A 36 -2.37 -8.04 -15.98
CA LYS A 36 -2.11 -6.96 -16.95
C LYS A 36 -1.81 -5.62 -16.29
N GLU A 37 -2.42 -5.33 -15.15
CA GLU A 37 -2.17 -4.07 -14.42
C GLU A 37 -0.77 -4.04 -13.83
N GLU A 38 -0.34 -5.13 -13.17
CA GLU A 38 1.01 -5.31 -12.67
C GLU A 38 2.05 -5.16 -13.79
N GLU A 39 1.83 -5.77 -14.95
CA GLU A 39 2.69 -5.63 -16.13
C GLU A 39 2.78 -4.17 -16.62
N LEU A 40 1.66 -3.44 -16.62
CA LEU A 40 1.63 -2.02 -16.98
C LEU A 40 2.47 -1.18 -16.01
N PHE A 41 2.42 -1.45 -14.70
CA PHE A 41 3.25 -0.72 -13.73
C PHE A 41 4.73 -1.12 -13.83
N LEU A 42 5.04 -2.39 -14.04
CA LEU A 42 6.43 -2.84 -14.26
C LEU A 42 7.03 -2.21 -15.53
N SER A 43 6.22 -2.00 -16.58
CA SER A 43 6.67 -1.32 -17.80
C SER A 43 7.05 0.15 -17.62
N LYS A 44 6.67 0.77 -16.49
CA LYS A 44 7.06 2.13 -16.11
C LYS A 44 8.46 2.19 -15.48
N ILE A 45 9.13 1.06 -15.30
CA ILE A 45 10.51 1.00 -14.81
C ILE A 45 11.44 1.08 -16.02
N GLU A 46 12.23 2.15 -16.12
CA GLU A 46 13.27 2.27 -17.16
C GLU A 46 14.45 1.36 -16.82
N SER A 47 14.89 1.42 -15.57
CA SER A 47 15.97 0.60 -15.07
C SER A 47 15.82 0.34 -13.58
N ILE A 48 16.27 -0.84 -13.16
CA ILE A 48 16.32 -1.25 -11.75
C ILE A 48 17.73 -1.74 -11.41
N SER A 49 18.16 -1.40 -10.20
CA SER A 49 19.49 -1.69 -9.68
C SER A 49 19.43 -2.15 -8.24
N LEU A 50 20.02 -3.30 -7.94
CA LEU A 50 20.28 -3.74 -6.57
C LEU A 50 21.50 -2.99 -6.02
N LEU A 51 21.29 -2.16 -5.00
CA LEU A 51 22.35 -1.33 -4.41
C LEU A 51 23.19 -2.11 -3.41
N PHE A 52 22.54 -2.68 -2.39
CA PHE A 52 23.14 -3.51 -1.35
C PHE A 52 22.03 -4.18 -0.51
N SER A 53 22.42 -5.09 0.37
CA SER A 53 21.54 -5.70 1.36
C SER A 53 22.16 -5.58 2.75
N LEU A 54 21.37 -5.17 3.75
CA LEU A 54 21.78 -5.23 5.16
C LEU A 54 21.37 -6.57 5.74
N THR A 55 22.32 -7.31 6.30
CA THR A 55 22.05 -8.59 6.95
C THR A 55 21.96 -8.42 8.47
N SER A 56 21.17 -9.30 9.09
CA SER A 56 21.01 -9.34 10.54
C SER A 56 22.31 -9.57 11.32
N GLU A 57 23.37 -10.06 10.67
CA GLU A 57 24.71 -10.24 11.26
C GLU A 57 25.34 -8.94 11.78
N SER A 58 24.89 -7.79 11.25
CA SER A 58 25.37 -6.47 11.68
C SER A 58 24.72 -5.99 12.99
N PHE A 59 23.74 -6.74 13.53
CA PHE A 59 22.91 -6.33 14.65
C PHE A 59 23.07 -7.26 15.85
N ALA A 60 22.75 -6.76 17.05
CA ALA A 60 23.01 -7.46 18.32
C ALA A 60 22.06 -8.66 18.60
N THR A 61 21.05 -8.90 17.75
CA THR A 61 19.97 -9.85 18.05
C THR A 61 20.35 -11.31 17.78
N TYR A 62 20.08 -12.20 18.74
CA TYR A 62 20.34 -13.65 18.63
C TYR A 62 19.31 -14.44 17.80
N LYS A 63 18.15 -13.86 17.46
CA LYS A 63 17.09 -14.48 16.65
C LYS A 63 16.44 -13.43 15.74
N PRO A 64 16.95 -13.22 14.53
CA PRO A 64 16.43 -12.20 13.65
C PRO A 64 15.06 -12.60 13.09
N LYS A 65 14.08 -11.69 13.14
CA LYS A 65 12.81 -11.83 12.41
C LYS A 65 12.99 -11.52 10.92
N PHE A 66 13.87 -10.58 10.59
CA PHE A 66 14.27 -10.26 9.22
C PHE A 66 15.66 -10.83 8.96
N LYS A 67 15.80 -11.64 7.92
CA LYS A 67 17.11 -12.16 7.51
C LYS A 67 18.00 -11.02 6.99
N ASP A 68 17.42 -10.22 6.10
CA ASP A 68 18.03 -9.12 5.38
C ASP A 68 17.00 -8.03 5.03
N VAL A 69 17.50 -6.83 4.72
CA VAL A 69 16.75 -5.71 4.12
C VAL A 69 17.44 -5.35 2.81
N ILE A 70 16.67 -5.27 1.72
CA ILE A 70 17.19 -5.09 0.36
C ILE A 70 17.01 -3.64 -0.07
N PHE A 71 18.10 -3.01 -0.54
CA PHE A 71 18.10 -1.63 -1.04
C PHE A 71 18.13 -1.62 -2.56
N LEU A 72 17.16 -0.97 -3.18
CA LEU A 72 16.99 -0.87 -4.63
C LEU A 72 17.04 0.59 -5.09
N ALA A 73 17.47 0.79 -6.34
CA ALA A 73 17.28 2.03 -7.07
C ALA A 73 16.48 1.76 -8.34
N ILE A 74 15.53 2.65 -8.64
CA ILE A 74 14.64 2.54 -9.80
C ILE A 74 14.57 3.88 -10.52
N GLU A 75 14.78 3.85 -11.82
CA GLU A 75 14.48 4.98 -12.71
C GLU A 75 13.06 4.82 -13.25
N LEU A 76 12.23 5.85 -13.03
CA LEU A 76 10.80 5.80 -13.29
C LEU A 76 10.44 6.57 -14.57
N ILE A 77 9.69 5.92 -15.45
CA ILE A 77 9.04 6.52 -16.62
C ILE A 77 7.61 6.87 -16.23
N SER A 78 7.37 8.13 -15.89
CA SER A 78 6.05 8.59 -15.45
C SER A 78 5.82 10.06 -15.81
N SER A 79 4.55 10.46 -15.85
CA SER A 79 4.19 11.87 -15.72
C SER A 79 4.51 12.36 -14.31
N ILE A 80 4.71 13.68 -14.15
CA ILE A 80 4.89 14.30 -12.81
C ILE A 80 3.66 14.08 -11.92
N ARG A 81 2.46 13.99 -12.52
CA ARG A 81 1.20 13.84 -11.77
C ARG A 81 1.06 12.45 -11.16
N ASP A 82 1.49 11.42 -11.88
CA ASP A 82 1.25 10.03 -11.49
C ASP A 82 2.47 9.40 -10.80
N ARG A 83 3.59 10.12 -10.67
CA ARG A 83 4.87 9.55 -10.21
C ARG A 83 4.80 8.94 -8.81
N SER A 84 4.06 9.57 -7.89
CA SER A 84 3.93 9.07 -6.51
C SER A 84 3.07 7.82 -6.46
N TYR A 85 1.95 7.82 -7.19
CA TYR A 85 1.08 6.66 -7.32
C TYR A 85 1.82 5.48 -7.98
N ASN A 86 2.52 5.73 -9.08
CA ASN A 86 3.33 4.71 -9.76
C ASN A 86 4.43 4.15 -8.84
N ALA A 87 5.15 5.00 -8.10
CA ALA A 87 6.16 4.56 -7.15
C ALA A 87 5.56 3.70 -6.02
N HIS A 88 4.41 4.11 -5.48
CA HIS A 88 3.67 3.34 -4.48
C HIS A 88 3.32 1.95 -4.98
N THR A 89 2.63 1.88 -6.12
CA THR A 89 2.17 0.62 -6.71
C THR A 89 3.33 -0.29 -7.08
N ILE A 90 4.40 0.25 -7.66
CA ILE A 90 5.61 -0.51 -7.99
C ILE A 90 6.25 -1.11 -6.74
N THR A 91 6.37 -0.33 -5.65
CA THR A 91 6.88 -0.87 -4.37
C THR A 91 6.03 -2.03 -3.87
N LYS A 92 4.71 -1.94 -4.02
CA LYS A 92 3.80 -3.03 -3.65
C LYS A 92 4.03 -4.29 -4.49
N ILE A 93 4.15 -4.15 -5.81
CA ILE A 93 4.46 -5.27 -6.71
C ILE A 93 5.84 -5.88 -6.38
N LEU A 94 6.84 -5.05 -6.09
CA LEU A 94 8.17 -5.52 -5.68
C LEU A 94 8.14 -6.30 -4.37
N SER A 95 7.23 -6.00 -3.45
CA SER A 95 7.05 -6.76 -2.21
C SER A 95 6.50 -8.18 -2.45
N LYS A 96 5.70 -8.37 -3.49
CA LYS A 96 5.28 -9.70 -3.98
C LYS A 96 6.47 -10.45 -4.59
N ILE A 97 7.35 -9.74 -5.28
CA ILE A 97 8.52 -10.33 -5.92
C ILE A 97 9.59 -10.70 -4.88
N ILE A 98 9.87 -9.84 -3.92
CA ILE A 98 10.97 -9.96 -2.97
C ILE A 98 10.42 -10.28 -1.58
N SER A 99 10.76 -11.47 -1.06
CA SER A 99 10.25 -11.94 0.23
C SER A 99 10.85 -11.23 1.45
N SER A 100 11.92 -10.45 1.24
CA SER A 100 12.58 -9.66 2.29
C SER A 100 12.09 -8.22 2.24
N PRO A 101 12.10 -7.48 3.37
CA PRO A 101 11.78 -6.06 3.38
C PRO A 101 12.63 -5.28 2.38
N ILE A 102 11.98 -4.39 1.63
CA ILE A 102 12.60 -3.60 0.57
C ILE A 102 12.60 -2.12 0.94
N PHE A 103 13.70 -1.45 0.60
CA PHE A 103 13.82 -0.01 0.66
C PHE A 103 14.26 0.51 -0.71
N VAL A 104 13.41 1.30 -1.36
CA VAL A 104 13.54 1.67 -2.77
C VAL A 104 13.81 3.16 -2.89
N VAL A 105 14.79 3.52 -3.72
CA VAL A 105 15.05 4.90 -4.15
C VAL A 105 14.56 5.04 -5.59
N PHE A 106 13.48 5.80 -5.77
CA PHE A 106 13.01 6.18 -7.09
C PHE A 106 13.72 7.45 -7.57
N TYR A 107 14.04 7.49 -8.86
CA TYR A 107 14.57 8.64 -9.57
C TYR A 107 13.62 9.03 -10.71
N HIS A 108 13.23 10.31 -10.75
CA HIS A 108 12.37 10.87 -11.79
C HIS A 108 12.70 12.36 -12.00
N GLU A 109 13.06 12.75 -13.23
CA GLU A 109 13.31 14.14 -13.62
C GLU A 109 14.17 14.96 -12.62
N ASN A 110 15.30 14.40 -12.18
CA ASN A 110 16.21 14.99 -11.18
C ASN A 110 15.69 15.09 -9.74
N ASN A 111 14.57 14.42 -9.45
CA ASN A 111 14.06 14.26 -8.11
C ASN A 111 14.27 12.82 -7.65
N ILE A 112 14.49 12.65 -6.35
CA ILE A 112 14.53 11.33 -5.72
C ILE A 112 13.40 11.19 -4.70
N LEU A 113 12.87 9.98 -4.58
CA LEU A 113 11.86 9.58 -3.62
C LEU A 113 12.32 8.31 -2.93
N PHE A 114 12.12 8.21 -1.63
CA PHE A 114 12.29 6.97 -0.88
C PHE A 114 10.93 6.30 -0.68
N SER A 115 10.90 4.98 -0.85
CA SER A 115 9.71 4.17 -0.66
C SER A 115 10.04 2.88 0.05
N SER A 116 9.12 2.39 0.86
CA SER A 116 9.28 1.18 1.64
C SER A 116 7.92 0.59 1.97
N ILE A 117 7.86 -0.67 2.41
CA ILE A 117 6.58 -1.34 2.74
C ILE A 117 6.62 -1.99 4.12
N LEU A 118 5.51 -1.89 4.85
CA LEU A 118 5.28 -2.60 6.10
C LEU A 118 4.24 -3.69 5.92
N ASN A 119 4.66 -4.94 6.10
CA ASN A 119 3.78 -6.11 6.14
C ASN A 119 3.67 -6.60 7.58
N ASP A 120 2.82 -5.96 8.39
CA ASP A 120 2.64 -6.35 9.80
C ASP A 120 1.69 -7.55 9.97
N ASN A 121 0.84 -7.83 8.96
CA ASN A 121 -0.07 -8.97 8.97
C ASN A 121 0.49 -10.14 8.17
N HIS A 122 1.03 -11.13 8.89
CA HIS A 122 1.55 -12.38 8.32
C HIS A 122 0.50 -13.25 7.59
N ASN A 123 -0.79 -12.94 7.71
CA ASN A 123 -1.88 -13.77 7.20
C ASN A 123 -2.45 -13.29 5.86
N GLU A 124 -2.07 -12.10 5.39
CA GLU A 124 -2.51 -11.55 4.11
C GLU A 124 -1.26 -11.14 3.33
N ALA A 125 -0.66 -12.12 2.66
CA ALA A 125 0.37 -11.83 1.66
C ALA A 125 -0.25 -10.86 0.66
N ASN A 126 0.24 -9.61 0.63
CA ASN A 126 -0.09 -8.51 -0.31
C ASN A 126 -0.84 -7.29 0.25
N ASN A 127 -1.24 -7.26 1.53
CA ASN A 127 -1.87 -6.08 2.16
C ASN A 127 -0.87 -5.17 2.92
N GLY A 128 0.34 -5.04 2.38
CA GLY A 128 1.36 -4.18 2.96
C GLY A 128 1.05 -2.69 2.79
N GLU A 129 1.21 -1.90 3.85
CA GLU A 129 1.15 -0.44 3.76
C GLU A 129 2.44 0.11 3.18
N VAL A 130 2.34 0.90 2.11
CA VAL A 130 3.50 1.52 1.47
C VAL A 130 3.69 2.93 2.04
N PHE A 131 4.94 3.24 2.36
CA PHE A 131 5.35 4.52 2.91
C PHE A 131 6.23 5.22 1.88
N LEU A 132 5.89 6.47 1.56
CA LEU A 132 6.63 7.32 0.64
C LEU A 132 7.24 8.52 1.38
N SER A 133 8.38 8.99 0.90
CA SER A 133 8.95 10.29 1.29
C SER A 133 8.43 11.45 0.45
N ASP A 134 8.90 12.65 0.74
CA ASP A 134 8.79 13.76 -0.21
C ASP A 134 9.68 13.50 -1.44
N TRP A 135 9.36 14.14 -2.57
CA TRP A 135 10.29 14.23 -3.69
C TRP A 135 11.37 15.28 -3.41
N TYR A 136 12.63 14.87 -3.46
CA TYR A 136 13.77 15.75 -3.22
C TYR A 136 14.47 16.08 -4.53
N ASN A 137 14.44 17.36 -4.91
CA ASN A 137 15.17 17.85 -6.07
C ASN A 137 16.67 17.85 -5.80
N LEU A 138 17.44 17.21 -6.68
CA LEU A 138 18.89 17.05 -6.55
C LEU A 138 19.68 18.34 -6.82
N TYR A 139 19.08 19.31 -7.51
CA TYR A 139 19.71 20.61 -7.84
C TYR A 139 19.26 21.74 -6.92
N GLU A 140 18.05 21.65 -6.36
CA GLU A 140 17.47 22.68 -5.46
C GLU A 140 17.48 22.22 -4.00
N ILE A 141 18.69 21.99 -3.48
CA ILE A 141 18.87 21.49 -2.13
C ILE A 141 18.66 22.62 -1.11
N THR A 142 17.60 22.54 -0.31
CA THR A 142 17.32 23.46 0.81
C THR A 142 17.88 22.92 2.13
N ASN A 143 18.04 23.79 3.13
CA ASN A 143 18.41 23.35 4.49
C ASN A 143 17.40 22.37 5.08
N LYS A 144 16.10 22.52 4.76
CA LYS A 144 15.05 21.58 5.18
C LYS A 144 15.27 20.20 4.55
N THR A 145 15.56 20.16 3.25
CA THR A 145 15.91 18.94 2.52
C THR A 145 17.14 18.26 3.12
N LEU A 146 18.22 19.01 3.36
CA LEU A 146 19.43 18.47 4.00
C LEU A 146 19.16 17.91 5.38
N SER A 147 18.36 18.62 6.20
CA SER A 147 17.98 18.13 7.53
C SER A 147 17.23 16.79 7.44
N LYS A 148 16.26 16.67 6.52
CA LYS A 148 15.45 15.45 6.36
C LYS A 148 16.24 14.30 5.72
N LEU A 149 17.21 14.59 4.84
CA LEU A 149 18.13 13.57 4.35
C LEU A 149 19.16 13.16 5.42
N SER A 150 19.60 14.09 6.26
CA SER A 150 20.55 13.79 7.34
C SER A 150 19.94 12.92 8.44
N SER A 151 18.63 13.01 8.68
CA SER A 151 17.94 12.08 9.59
C SER A 151 17.95 10.64 9.08
N LEU A 152 18.23 10.41 7.79
CA LEU A 152 18.42 9.08 7.22
C LEU A 152 19.80 8.48 7.48
N SER A 153 20.71 9.18 8.17
CA SER A 153 22.00 8.62 8.54
C SER A 153 21.83 7.37 9.39
N TYR A 154 22.60 6.33 9.06
CA TYR A 154 22.56 5.01 9.70
C TYR A 154 22.66 5.09 11.22
N CYS A 155 23.46 6.03 11.73
CA CYS A 155 23.67 6.21 13.17
C CYS A 155 22.47 6.80 13.93
N ASN A 156 21.45 7.31 13.23
CA ASN A 156 20.26 7.90 13.85
C ASN A 156 19.17 6.87 14.16
N HIS A 157 19.33 5.62 13.69
CA HIS A 157 18.33 4.57 13.85
C HIS A 157 18.78 3.51 14.85
N SER A 158 17.82 2.78 15.42
CA SER A 158 18.09 1.68 16.35
C SER A 158 19.02 0.63 15.73
N GLN A 159 19.97 0.18 16.54
CA GLN A 159 20.93 -0.88 16.17
C GLN A 159 20.68 -2.17 16.96
N ASP A 160 19.56 -2.24 17.69
CA ASP A 160 19.22 -3.37 18.54
C ASP A 160 18.83 -4.59 17.69
N SER A 161 18.03 -4.37 16.65
CA SER A 161 17.64 -5.37 15.66
C SER A 161 17.47 -4.77 14.27
N LEU A 162 17.65 -5.59 13.23
CA LEU A 162 17.42 -5.19 11.84
C LEU A 162 15.95 -4.75 11.60
N ARG A 163 15.02 -5.28 12.39
CA ARG A 163 13.60 -4.90 12.32
C ARG A 163 13.37 -3.50 12.85
N ASP A 164 13.92 -3.21 14.03
CA ASP A 164 13.78 -1.88 14.65
C ASP A 164 14.48 -0.82 13.79
N PHE A 165 15.66 -1.15 13.26
CA PHE A 165 16.34 -0.33 12.26
C PHE A 165 15.45 -0.01 11.05
N TYR A 166 14.83 -1.03 10.46
CA TYR A 166 13.98 -0.88 9.28
C TYR A 166 12.74 -0.01 9.58
N TYR A 167 12.08 -0.22 10.73
CA TYR A 167 10.94 0.60 11.13
C TYR A 167 11.32 2.05 11.41
N ASP A 168 12.44 2.28 12.10
CA ASP A 168 12.94 3.64 12.34
C ASP A 168 13.29 4.34 11.03
N LEU A 169 13.87 3.61 10.07
CA LEU A 169 14.20 4.12 8.74
C LEU A 169 12.94 4.53 7.96
N ILE A 170 11.89 3.70 7.98
CA ILE A 170 10.60 4.00 7.35
C ILE A 170 9.97 5.25 7.98
N PHE A 171 9.91 5.28 9.31
CA PHE A 171 9.33 6.40 10.04
C PHE A 171 10.05 7.72 9.72
N SER A 172 11.37 7.67 9.57
CA SER A 172 12.21 8.83 9.26
C SER A 172 11.98 9.41 7.85
N ILE A 173 11.66 8.57 6.86
CA ILE A 173 11.40 9.03 5.49
C ILE A 173 9.97 9.49 5.26
N SER A 174 9.03 8.94 6.03
CA SER A 174 7.61 8.97 5.69
C SER A 174 7.05 10.38 5.62
N ARG A 175 6.12 10.60 4.70
CA ARG A 175 5.29 11.82 4.67
C ARG A 175 4.46 11.93 5.94
N ASP A 176 4.16 13.16 6.30
CA ASP A 176 3.52 13.49 7.57
C ASP A 176 2.16 12.79 7.74
N TYR A 177 1.40 12.58 6.67
CA TYR A 177 0.09 11.93 6.73
C TYR A 177 0.14 10.42 6.95
N TYR A 178 1.28 9.76 6.68
CA TYR A 178 1.48 8.35 7.05
C TYR A 178 1.82 8.21 8.54
N VAL A 179 2.52 9.20 9.10
CA VAL A 179 2.99 9.20 10.49
C VAL A 179 1.92 9.75 11.45
N HIS A 180 1.19 10.75 10.98
CA HIS A 180 0.14 11.45 11.69
C HIS A 180 -1.14 11.40 10.83
N PRO A 181 -1.76 10.21 10.70
CA PRO A 181 -2.99 10.08 9.95
C PRO A 181 -4.06 11.01 10.54
N GLU A 182 -4.85 11.63 9.67
CA GLU A 182 -5.98 12.48 10.04
C GLU A 182 -7.08 11.61 10.68
N SER A 183 -6.94 11.27 11.96
CA SER A 183 -8.04 10.64 12.71
C SER A 183 -9.04 11.71 13.12
N ASN A 184 -10.32 11.35 13.15
CA ASN A 184 -11.36 12.23 13.68
C ASN A 184 -11.00 12.65 15.12
N GLU A 185 -10.39 11.79 15.93
CA GLU A 185 -9.91 12.13 17.26
C GLU A 185 -8.75 13.13 17.25
N TYR A 186 -7.78 13.03 16.34
CA TYR A 186 -6.70 14.00 16.22
C TYR A 186 -7.21 15.36 15.70
N LEU A 187 -8.13 15.35 14.74
CA LEU A 187 -8.80 16.54 14.23
C LEU A 187 -9.82 17.14 15.22
N THR A 188 -10.33 16.35 16.18
CA THR A 188 -11.28 16.84 17.20
C THR A 188 -10.57 17.27 18.48
N TYR A 189 -9.53 16.54 18.91
CA TYR A 189 -8.83 16.75 20.18
C TYR A 189 -7.42 17.34 20.03
N GLY A 190 -6.71 17.10 18.93
CA GLY A 190 -5.41 17.72 18.64
C GLY A 190 -5.52 19.24 18.51
N PHE A 191 -6.59 19.72 17.87
CA PHE A 191 -6.92 21.15 17.77
C PHE A 191 -7.18 21.82 19.12
N LEU A 192 -7.73 21.10 20.10
CA LEU A 192 -7.92 21.62 21.46
C LEU A 192 -6.59 21.91 22.17
N SER A 193 -5.46 21.33 21.72
CA SER A 193 -4.22 21.32 22.50
C SER A 193 -3.17 22.37 22.10
N ASN A 194 -3.17 22.92 20.88
CA ASN A 194 -2.12 23.90 20.50
C ASN A 194 -2.61 25.13 19.71
N GLU A 195 -3.59 25.02 18.81
CA GLU A 195 -4.05 26.17 18.02
C GLU A 195 -5.31 26.84 18.58
N PHE A 196 -6.23 26.09 19.21
CA PHE A 196 -7.40 26.67 19.85
C PHE A 196 -7.12 27.31 21.21
N GLN A 197 -6.02 27.00 21.90
CA GLN A 197 -5.72 27.62 23.18
C GLN A 197 -5.49 29.13 23.04
N ASN A 198 -4.91 29.58 21.93
CA ASN A 198 -4.71 31.00 21.67
C ASN A 198 -6.00 31.71 21.21
N VAL A 199 -6.93 31.00 20.56
CA VAL A 199 -8.20 31.58 20.07
C VAL A 199 -9.27 31.63 21.16
N LEU A 200 -9.37 30.59 22.02
CA LEU A 200 -10.33 30.55 23.13
C LEU A 200 -10.01 31.53 24.27
N LEU A 201 -8.76 32.00 24.37
CA LEU A 201 -8.39 33.03 25.34
C LEU A 201 -8.82 34.45 24.90
N GLU A 202 -9.17 34.65 23.61
CA GLU A 202 -9.55 35.97 23.08
C GLU A 202 -11.04 36.12 22.74
N ASP A 203 -11.80 35.04 22.53
CA ASP A 203 -13.23 35.15 22.21
C ASP A 203 -14.05 34.12 23.01
N GLU A 204 -14.85 34.59 23.98
CA GLU A 204 -15.81 33.81 24.78
C GLU A 204 -17.01 33.35 23.93
N ARG A 205 -16.76 32.69 22.79
CA ARG A 205 -17.82 32.12 21.95
C ARG A 205 -17.73 30.62 22.01
N THR A 206 -18.73 30.02 22.64
CA THR A 206 -19.02 28.59 22.61
C THR A 206 -19.04 28.12 21.16
N THR A 207 -17.95 27.49 20.71
CA THR A 207 -17.88 26.78 19.43
C THR A 207 -18.92 25.67 19.46
N SER A 208 -19.92 25.76 18.57
CA SER A 208 -20.96 24.74 18.45
C SER A 208 -20.35 23.45 17.89
N PHE A 209 -20.89 22.30 18.26
CA PHE A 209 -20.42 20.99 17.76
C PHE A 209 -20.46 20.91 16.22
N LEU A 210 -21.41 21.61 15.58
CA LEU A 210 -21.46 21.75 14.11
C LEU A 210 -20.20 22.43 13.55
N SER A 211 -19.71 23.49 14.19
CA SER A 211 -18.51 24.21 13.74
C SER A 211 -17.23 23.37 13.82
N LEU A 212 -17.15 22.43 14.76
CA LEU A 212 -16.04 21.49 14.88
C LEU A 212 -16.06 20.43 13.79
N LYS A 213 -17.25 19.93 13.43
CA LYS A 213 -17.41 18.96 12.34
C LYS A 213 -17.05 19.58 10.98
N ASP A 214 -17.54 20.78 10.69
CA ASP A 214 -17.23 21.49 9.44
C ASP A 214 -15.72 21.82 9.35
N PHE A 215 -15.09 22.14 10.49
CA PHE A 215 -13.65 22.38 10.57
C PHE A 215 -12.83 21.07 10.44
N ALA A 216 -13.30 19.97 11.00
CA ALA A 216 -12.71 18.65 10.82
C ALA A 216 -12.82 18.18 9.36
N GLU A 217 -13.97 18.37 8.70
CA GLU A 217 -14.15 18.06 7.27
C GLU A 217 -13.31 18.97 6.35
N ALA A 218 -13.18 20.25 6.68
CA ALA A 218 -12.30 21.17 5.96
C ALA A 218 -10.82 20.79 6.10
N ASN A 219 -10.42 20.29 7.27
CA ASN A 219 -9.07 19.80 7.52
C ASN A 219 -8.84 18.36 7.08
N GLY A 220 -9.89 17.55 6.87
CA GLY A 220 -9.80 16.20 6.30
C GLY A 220 -9.32 16.14 4.84
N LYS A 221 -9.06 17.32 4.24
CA LYS A 221 -8.46 17.49 2.93
C LYS A 221 -7.11 18.20 3.01
N TYR A 222 -6.58 18.46 4.21
CA TYR A 222 -5.37 19.25 4.40
C TYR A 222 -4.19 18.59 3.68
N PHE A 223 -3.91 17.32 3.96
CA PHE A 223 -2.81 16.63 3.29
C PHE A 223 -3.06 16.41 1.81
N ARG A 224 -4.31 16.14 1.40
CA ARG A 224 -4.65 16.04 -0.03
C ARG A 224 -4.36 17.34 -0.78
N ASN A 225 -4.64 18.50 -0.17
CA ASN A 225 -4.33 19.81 -0.73
C ASN A 225 -2.83 20.13 -0.67
N LEU A 226 -2.12 19.71 0.38
CA LEU A 226 -0.70 19.96 0.57
C LEU A 226 0.17 19.21 -0.46
N TYR A 227 -0.15 17.93 -0.69
CA TYR A 227 0.61 17.06 -1.60
C TYR A 227 0.02 17.06 -3.03
N ASN A 228 -1.24 17.45 -3.20
CA ASN A 228 -1.94 17.51 -4.49
C ASN A 228 -1.79 16.19 -5.27
N ASP A 229 -1.26 16.23 -6.50
CA ASP A 229 -1.06 15.06 -7.35
C ASP A 229 -0.11 14.01 -6.72
N ASP A 230 0.77 14.42 -5.79
CA ASP A 230 1.66 13.50 -5.11
C ASP A 230 0.98 12.76 -3.94
N PHE A 231 -0.25 13.14 -3.53
CA PHE A 231 -0.97 12.44 -2.46
C PHE A 231 -1.38 11.02 -2.89
N VAL A 232 -1.06 10.01 -2.07
CA VAL A 232 -1.42 8.60 -2.33
C VAL A 232 -2.01 7.98 -1.06
N ASP A 233 -3.23 7.45 -1.16
CA ASP A 233 -3.90 6.72 -0.08
C ASP A 233 -3.53 5.22 -0.15
N ASN A 234 -3.22 4.62 1.00
CA ASN A 234 -2.98 3.17 1.11
C ASN A 234 -4.26 2.34 0.94
N ASN A 235 -5.45 2.96 0.97
CA ASN A 235 -6.70 2.27 0.68
C ASN A 235 -7.01 2.18 -0.83
N GLU A 236 -6.36 2.99 -1.67
CA GLU A 236 -6.50 2.97 -3.13
C GLU A 236 -5.62 1.86 -3.72
N ASP A 237 -5.96 0.62 -3.36
CA ASP A 237 -5.17 -0.55 -3.63
C ASP A 237 -5.46 -1.19 -4.99
N ILE A 238 -4.40 -1.63 -5.67
CA ILE A 238 -4.52 -2.56 -6.79
C ILE A 238 -4.59 -4.00 -6.26
N GLU A 239 -5.44 -4.82 -6.90
CA GLU A 239 -5.49 -6.24 -6.59
C GLU A 239 -4.26 -6.94 -7.19
N LEU A 240 -3.35 -7.38 -6.33
CA LEU A 240 -2.17 -8.15 -6.74
C LEU A 240 -2.57 -9.60 -7.01
N LEU A 241 -2.11 -10.15 -8.14
CA LEU A 241 -2.40 -11.55 -8.48
C LEU A 241 -1.73 -12.47 -7.44
N VAL A 242 -2.52 -13.18 -6.64
CA VAL A 242 -2.01 -14.22 -5.74
C VAL A 242 -1.90 -15.51 -6.54
N ALA A 243 -0.68 -15.89 -6.91
CA ALA A 243 -0.42 -17.22 -7.44
C ALA A 243 -0.11 -18.12 -6.24
N ASP A 244 -1.03 -19.02 -5.89
CA ASP A 244 -0.67 -20.16 -5.05
C ASP A 244 0.38 -20.97 -5.83
N GLU A 245 1.53 -21.23 -5.22
CA GLU A 245 2.62 -22.02 -5.84
C GLU A 245 2.11 -23.40 -6.33
N ASP A 246 1.00 -23.90 -5.76
CA ASP A 246 0.33 -25.14 -6.11
C ASP A 246 -0.52 -25.07 -7.40
N LEU A 247 -0.97 -23.88 -7.82
CA LEU A 247 -1.72 -23.69 -9.08
C LEU A 247 -0.80 -23.66 -10.32
N LEU A 248 0.50 -23.45 -10.13
CA LEU A 248 1.50 -23.40 -11.21
C LEU A 248 1.87 -24.78 -11.79
N LEU A 249 1.39 -25.86 -11.18
CA LEU A 249 1.64 -27.25 -11.61
C LEU A 249 0.48 -27.88 -12.38
N LEU A 250 -0.64 -27.17 -12.58
CA LEU A 250 -1.68 -27.65 -13.49
C LEU A 250 -1.20 -27.43 -14.93
N ASP A 251 -0.77 -28.54 -15.55
CA ASP A 251 -0.28 -28.61 -16.91
C ASP A 251 -1.15 -27.77 -17.87
N PHE A 252 -0.49 -26.89 -18.62
CA PHE A 252 -1.06 -25.98 -19.63
C PHE A 252 -1.74 -26.69 -20.82
N ASP A 253 -1.90 -28.01 -20.79
CA ASP A 253 -2.49 -28.80 -21.87
C ASP A 253 -4.03 -28.93 -21.76
N GLU A 254 -4.65 -28.62 -20.61
CA GLU A 254 -6.12 -28.73 -20.42
C GLU A 254 -6.89 -27.39 -20.48
N PHE A 255 -6.21 -26.23 -20.51
CA PHE A 255 -6.87 -24.91 -20.45
C PHE A 255 -7.20 -24.27 -21.81
N ASN A 256 -6.92 -24.94 -22.94
CA ASN A 256 -7.25 -24.41 -24.26
C ASN A 256 -8.77 -24.41 -24.59
N ASP A 257 -9.62 -25.01 -23.74
CA ASP A 257 -11.07 -25.11 -23.99
C ASP A 257 -11.96 -24.21 -23.11
N PHE A 258 -11.42 -23.33 -22.25
CA PHE A 258 -12.24 -22.49 -21.35
C PHE A 258 -12.21 -20.97 -21.56
N VAL A 259 -11.72 -20.47 -22.71
CA VAL A 259 -11.83 -19.02 -23.03
C VAL A 259 -12.75 -18.80 -24.23
N VAL A 260 -14.05 -19.05 -24.05
CA VAL A 260 -15.13 -18.38 -24.81
C VAL A 260 -16.37 -18.22 -23.91
N VAL A 261 -16.33 -17.21 -23.04
CA VAL A 261 -17.54 -16.51 -22.55
C VAL A 261 -17.12 -15.03 -22.51
N GLY A 262 -17.25 -14.28 -23.59
CA GLY A 262 -18.54 -13.78 -24.07
C GLY A 262 -18.88 -12.45 -23.38
N ALA A 263 -17.98 -11.46 -23.45
CA ALA A 263 -18.30 -10.08 -23.12
C ALA A 263 -18.62 -9.35 -24.42
N GLU A 264 -19.88 -9.43 -24.85
CA GLU A 264 -20.44 -8.48 -25.81
C GLU A 264 -20.52 -7.12 -25.10
N ILE A 265 -19.85 -6.14 -25.68
CA ILE A 265 -19.87 -4.73 -25.29
C ILE A 265 -21.03 -4.10 -26.06
N ASP A 266 -22.06 -3.65 -25.35
CA ASP A 266 -22.99 -2.64 -25.85
C ASP A 266 -22.68 -1.31 -25.16
N GLU A 267 -22.19 -0.36 -25.96
CA GLU A 267 -22.15 1.07 -25.66
C GLU A 267 -23.58 1.60 -25.44
N TYR A 268 -23.82 2.46 -24.45
CA TYR A 268 -24.51 3.76 -24.59
C TYR A 268 -24.60 4.52 -23.25
N ASP A 269 -24.42 5.83 -23.35
CA ASP A 269 -24.44 6.90 -22.34
C ASP A 269 -25.73 6.97 -21.49
N ASP A 270 -25.62 7.29 -20.19
CA ASP A 270 -26.12 8.56 -19.63
C ASP A 270 -25.66 8.76 -18.16
N TYR A 271 -25.20 9.98 -17.86
CA TYR A 271 -24.93 10.49 -16.52
C TYR A 271 -26.22 11.10 -15.94
N GLU A 272 -26.30 11.17 -14.61
CA GLU A 272 -27.36 11.82 -13.79
C GLU A 272 -28.57 10.92 -13.47
N GLU A 273 -28.55 10.23 -12.31
CA GLU A 273 -29.67 10.12 -11.32
C GLU A 273 -29.34 9.06 -10.24
N PHE A 274 -28.31 9.26 -9.41
CA PHE A 274 -28.05 8.40 -8.22
C PHE A 274 -27.74 9.24 -6.97
N LYS A 275 -28.51 10.31 -6.80
CA LYS A 275 -28.64 11.05 -5.54
C LYS A 275 -30.12 11.28 -5.29
N GLU A 276 -30.82 10.30 -4.68
CA GLU A 276 -31.95 10.61 -3.78
C GLU A 276 -32.58 9.41 -3.03
N GLU A 277 -32.17 8.15 -3.20
CA GLU A 277 -32.91 7.02 -2.61
C GLU A 277 -32.14 6.22 -1.53
N PHE A 278 -31.62 6.90 -0.52
CA PHE A 278 -31.10 6.25 0.72
C PHE A 278 -31.74 6.82 2.01
N ALA A 279 -32.93 7.41 1.91
CA ALA A 279 -33.59 8.07 3.04
C ALA A 279 -34.85 7.36 3.59
N GLU A 280 -35.39 6.33 2.94
CA GLU A 280 -36.64 5.71 3.41
C GLU A 280 -36.66 4.19 3.24
N LEU A 281 -36.00 3.47 4.16
CA LEU A 281 -36.26 2.04 4.36
C LEU A 281 -36.01 1.62 5.82
N ASP A 282 -36.56 2.40 6.74
CA ASP A 282 -36.93 1.92 8.07
C ASP A 282 -38.47 1.82 8.12
N HIS A 283 -38.97 0.67 8.59
CA HIS A 283 -40.35 0.18 8.57
C HIS A 283 -40.91 -0.42 7.26
N ARG A 284 -40.94 -1.77 7.20
CA ARG A 284 -42.15 -2.61 7.11
C ARG A 284 -41.84 -4.00 6.55
N LEU A 285 -41.67 -4.99 7.42
CA LEU A 285 -41.94 -6.39 7.07
C LEU A 285 -42.60 -7.07 8.28
N ASP A 286 -43.89 -6.81 8.46
CA ASP A 286 -44.82 -7.73 9.12
C ASP A 286 -45.78 -8.25 8.03
N ASP A 287 -45.60 -9.54 7.76
CA ASP A 287 -46.61 -10.60 7.63
C ASP A 287 -47.42 -10.89 6.34
N GLU A 288 -47.35 -12.21 6.04
CA GLU A 288 -48.21 -13.13 5.26
C GLU A 288 -48.06 -13.17 3.72
N SER A 289 -47.82 -14.31 3.04
CA SER A 289 -47.67 -15.76 3.35
C SER A 289 -47.06 -16.40 2.07
N SER A 290 -46.17 -17.39 2.04
CA SER A 290 -46.31 -18.76 2.56
C SER A 290 -44.93 -19.43 2.69
N ASN A 291 -44.40 -19.47 3.92
CA ASN A 291 -43.21 -20.24 4.27
C ASN A 291 -43.66 -21.63 4.75
N GLU A 292 -43.38 -22.68 3.98
CA GLU A 292 -43.24 -24.02 4.55
C GLU A 292 -41.99 -23.99 5.44
N LYS A 293 -42.22 -24.05 6.76
CA LYS A 293 -41.15 -24.08 7.76
C LYS A 293 -40.24 -25.28 7.48
N LEU A 294 -39.04 -25.03 6.98
CA LEU A 294 -37.95 -25.99 7.06
C LEU A 294 -37.72 -26.29 8.54
N ASP A 295 -37.79 -27.56 8.92
CA ASP A 295 -37.61 -28.01 10.28
C ASP A 295 -36.12 -27.90 10.66
N ASP A 296 -35.80 -27.12 11.69
CA ASP A 296 -34.43 -26.83 12.12
C ASP A 296 -33.62 -28.11 12.48
N TYR A 297 -34.31 -29.24 12.69
CA TYR A 297 -33.72 -30.56 12.90
C TYR A 297 -33.15 -31.22 11.64
N LEU A 298 -33.36 -30.67 10.45
CA LEU A 298 -32.82 -31.21 9.19
C LEU A 298 -31.27 -31.12 9.15
N PHE A 299 -30.71 -30.09 9.77
CA PHE A 299 -29.26 -29.83 9.75
C PHE A 299 -28.47 -30.65 10.79
N ASP A 300 -29.17 -31.29 11.73
CA ASP A 300 -28.56 -32.07 12.81
C ASP A 300 -28.37 -33.56 12.45
N ASP A 301 -29.01 -34.06 11.39
CA ASP A 301 -28.91 -35.45 10.94
C ASP A 301 -28.46 -35.54 9.47
N PRO A 302 -27.18 -35.84 9.20
CA PRO A 302 -26.60 -35.76 7.86
C PRO A 302 -27.21 -36.76 6.86
N LEU A 303 -27.90 -37.81 7.32
CA LEU A 303 -28.61 -38.74 6.44
C LEU A 303 -29.94 -38.16 5.93
N LYS A 304 -30.64 -37.36 6.74
CA LYS A 304 -31.90 -36.71 6.32
C LYS A 304 -31.68 -35.54 5.37
N LEU A 305 -30.55 -34.86 5.51
CA LEU A 305 -30.16 -33.76 4.63
C LEU A 305 -29.83 -34.27 3.21
N LEU A 306 -29.30 -35.49 3.09
CA LEU A 306 -29.07 -36.14 1.80
C LEU A 306 -30.38 -36.54 1.11
N ASP A 307 -31.34 -37.11 1.84
CA ASP A 307 -32.66 -37.45 1.27
C ASP A 307 -33.40 -36.20 0.76
N TRP A 308 -33.30 -35.06 1.47
CA TRP A 308 -33.92 -33.79 1.03
C TRP A 308 -33.26 -33.18 -0.22
N LEU A 309 -31.95 -33.37 -0.40
CA LEU A 309 -31.22 -32.91 -1.59
C LEU A 309 -31.50 -33.76 -2.83
N GLU A 310 -31.89 -35.03 -2.66
CA GLU A 310 -32.33 -35.88 -3.75
C GLU A 310 -33.78 -35.58 -4.17
N ASP A 311 -34.67 -35.26 -3.22
CA ASP A 311 -36.06 -34.90 -3.50
C ASP A 311 -36.24 -33.47 -4.08
N SER A 312 -35.24 -32.59 -3.94
CA SER A 312 -35.27 -31.21 -4.46
C SER A 312 -34.67 -31.03 -5.86
N LYS A 313 -34.37 -32.14 -6.55
CA LYS A 313 -33.73 -32.14 -7.87
C LYS A 313 -34.62 -32.43 -9.07
N ASP A 314 -35.94 -32.42 -8.91
CA ASP A 314 -36.90 -32.43 -10.04
C ASP A 314 -37.47 -31.03 -10.36
#